data_AF-A0A1W9SY22-F1
#
_entry.id   AF-A0A1W9SY22-F1
#
_cell.length_a   1.000
_cell.length_b   1.000
_cell.length_c   1.000
_cell.angle_alpha   90.00
_cell.angle_beta   90.00
_cell.angle_gamma   90.00
#
_symmetry.space_group_name_H-M   'P 1'
#
loop_
_entity.id
_entity.type
_entity.pdbx_description
1 polymer ?
#
loop_
_entity_poly.entity_id
_entity_poly.type
_entity_poly.pdbx_seq_one_letter_code
_entity_poly.pdbx_strand_id
1 'polypeptide(L)'
;MKSESDLKIEKLLKKGVKIPNPESIEIGPEVDTNRISGDGVVIYSGCKIFGRSMLILQGSILGYEGPVTIESCQIGPHVELKGGFFRNAVFLKKSSMGSGANVREGTILEEESSGRPPRL
;
A
#
# COMPACT_ATOMS: atom_id res chain seq x y z
N MET A 1 -14.41 22.52 2.58
CA MET A 1 -12.97 22.49 2.95
C MET A 1 -12.44 21.13 2.54
N LYS A 2 -11.34 21.06 1.79
CA LYS A 2 -10.70 19.77 1.49
C LYS A 2 -10.07 19.22 2.78
N SER A 3 -10.26 17.94 3.04
CA SER A 3 -9.61 17.28 4.16
C SER A 3 -8.10 17.19 3.91
N GLU A 4 -7.31 17.01 4.97
CA GLU A 4 -5.86 16.80 4.82
C GLU A 4 -5.57 15.55 3.97
N SER A 5 -6.41 14.52 4.08
CA SER A 5 -6.36 13.32 3.25
C SER A 5 -6.49 13.66 1.76
N ASP A 6 -7.46 14.50 1.39
CA ASP A 6 -7.69 14.89 -0.02
C ASP A 6 -6.47 15.60 -0.62
N LEU A 7 -5.83 16.50 0.15
CA LEU A 7 -4.63 17.21 -0.29
C LEU A 7 -3.45 16.25 -0.54
N LYS A 8 -3.32 15.20 0.29
CA LYS A 8 -2.29 14.16 0.11
C LYS A 8 -2.59 13.30 -1.11
N ILE A 9 -3.84 12.88 -1.29
CA ILE A 9 -4.27 12.10 -2.46
C ILE A 9 -4.00 12.88 -3.75
N GLU A 10 -4.33 14.18 -3.79
CA GLU A 10 -3.99 15.04 -4.93
C GLU A 10 -2.49 15.12 -5.19
N LYS A 11 -1.66 15.20 -4.15
CA LYS A 11 -0.21 15.20 -4.29
C LYS A 11 0.30 13.87 -4.85
N LEU A 12 -0.26 12.74 -4.44
CA LEU A 12 0.10 11.42 -4.96
C LEU A 12 -0.33 11.24 -6.42
N LEU A 13 -1.54 11.68 -6.78
CA LEU A 13 -2.01 11.70 -8.16
C LEU A 13 -1.08 12.51 -9.05
N LYS A 14 -0.69 13.72 -8.62
CA LYS A 14 0.29 14.56 -9.34
C LYS A 14 1.67 13.92 -9.46
N LYS A 15 2.06 13.07 -8.50
CA LYS A 15 3.33 12.32 -8.52
C LYS A 15 3.31 11.19 -9.54
N GLY A 16 2.14 10.72 -9.97
CA GLY A 16 1.95 9.62 -10.92
C GLY A 16 1.32 8.35 -10.32
N VAL A 17 0.96 8.36 -9.03
CA VAL A 17 0.28 7.22 -8.39
C VAL A 17 -1.08 7.02 -9.04
N LYS A 18 -1.35 5.79 -9.48
CA LYS A 18 -2.64 5.43 -10.08
C LYS A 18 -3.64 5.11 -8.98
N ILE A 19 -4.64 5.97 -8.85
CA ILE A 19 -5.73 5.81 -7.91
C ILE A 19 -7.04 5.86 -8.71
N PRO A 20 -7.65 4.72 -9.07
CA PRO A 20 -8.85 4.69 -9.89
C PRO A 20 -10.05 5.41 -9.27
N ASN A 21 -10.18 5.38 -7.94
CA ASN A 21 -11.24 6.07 -7.22
C ASN A 21 -10.68 6.83 -5.99
N PRO A 22 -10.19 8.07 -6.17
CA PRO A 22 -9.54 8.86 -5.13
C PRO A 22 -10.40 9.08 -3.87
N GLU A 23 -11.70 9.29 -4.03
CA GLU A 23 -12.62 9.57 -2.92
C GLU A 23 -12.83 8.39 -1.97
N SER A 24 -12.42 7.19 -2.39
CA SER A 24 -12.55 5.96 -1.58
C SER A 24 -11.30 5.62 -0.77
N ILE A 25 -10.25 6.43 -0.85
CA ILE A 25 -8.99 6.20 -0.15
C ILE A 25 -8.89 7.12 1.05
N GLU A 26 -8.35 6.57 2.14
CA GLU A 26 -8.04 7.33 3.35
C GLU A 26 -6.53 7.33 3.59
N ILE A 27 -5.94 8.51 3.76
CA ILE A 27 -4.52 8.68 4.09
C ILE A 27 -4.41 9.46 5.40
N GLY A 28 -3.78 8.85 6.40
CA GLY A 28 -3.55 9.45 7.70
C GLY A 28 -2.69 10.73 7.65
N PRO A 29 -2.91 11.69 8.56
CA PRO A 29 -2.12 12.92 8.65
C PRO A 29 -0.63 12.67 8.92
N GLU A 30 -0.28 11.52 9.49
CA GLU A 30 1.09 11.11 9.77
C GLU A 30 1.89 10.57 8.57
N VAL A 31 1.21 10.24 7.45
CA VAL A 31 1.86 9.65 6.27
C VAL A 31 2.60 10.70 5.46
N ASP A 32 3.91 10.48 5.23
CA ASP A 32 4.71 11.32 4.34
C ASP A 32 4.62 10.83 2.88
N THR A 33 3.86 11.58 2.07
CA THR A 33 3.74 11.39 0.60
C THR A 33 5.06 11.35 -0.17
N ASN A 34 6.16 11.91 0.37
CA ASN A 34 7.46 11.85 -0.30
C ASN A 34 8.02 10.42 -0.31
N ARG A 35 7.60 9.59 0.65
CA ARG A 35 7.98 8.17 0.79
C ARG A 35 7.12 7.20 -0.03
N ILE A 36 6.18 7.71 -0.82
CA ILE A 36 5.36 6.91 -1.73
C ILE A 36 5.83 7.20 -3.14
N SER A 37 6.36 6.21 -3.86
CA SER A 37 6.79 6.37 -5.25
C SER A 37 5.61 6.73 -6.14
N GLY A 38 5.82 7.64 -7.10
CA GLY A 38 4.84 7.91 -8.15
C GLY A 38 4.97 6.98 -9.36
N ASP A 39 6.02 6.16 -9.40
CA ASP A 39 6.33 5.30 -10.54
C ASP A 39 5.65 3.94 -10.39
N GLY A 40 4.64 3.68 -11.22
CA GLY A 40 3.97 2.38 -11.31
C GLY A 40 3.18 1.95 -10.07
N VAL A 41 3.04 2.79 -9.04
CA VAL A 41 2.25 2.47 -7.85
C VAL A 41 0.76 2.55 -8.17
N VAL A 42 0.01 1.52 -7.77
CA VAL A 42 -1.45 1.46 -7.92
C VAL A 42 -2.09 1.23 -6.57
N ILE A 43 -3.04 2.08 -6.21
CA ILE A 43 -3.83 1.94 -4.97
C ILE A 43 -5.30 1.87 -5.36
N TYR A 44 -5.90 0.71 -5.13
CA TYR A 44 -7.30 0.45 -5.45
C TYR A 44 -8.24 0.97 -4.35
N SER A 45 -9.52 0.99 -4.68
CA SER A 45 -10.57 1.59 -3.87
C SER A 45 -10.69 0.98 -2.48
N GLY A 46 -11.05 1.81 -1.49
CA GLY A 46 -11.30 1.37 -0.11
C GLY A 46 -10.04 1.11 0.72
N CYS A 47 -8.85 1.37 0.17
CA CYS A 47 -7.60 1.26 0.91
C CYS A 47 -7.44 2.38 1.94
N LYS A 48 -6.86 2.03 3.10
CA LYS A 48 -6.52 2.99 4.16
C LYS A 48 -5.04 2.88 4.49
N ILE A 49 -4.35 4.02 4.55
CA ILE A 49 -2.90 4.09 4.74
C ILE A 49 -2.60 4.99 5.93
N PHE A 50 -1.97 4.41 6.94
CA PHE A 50 -1.64 5.06 8.20
C PHE A 50 -0.18 4.82 8.58
N GLY A 51 0.30 5.58 9.56
CA GLY A 51 1.60 5.37 10.20
C GLY A 51 2.73 6.23 9.63
N ARG A 52 3.58 6.73 10.54
CA ARG A 52 4.69 7.64 10.24
C ARG A 52 5.81 7.00 9.43
N SER A 53 6.02 5.70 9.61
CA SER A 53 7.09 4.98 8.95
C SER A 53 6.71 4.54 7.54
N MET A 54 5.50 4.80 7.04
CA MET A 54 5.04 4.26 5.76
C MET A 54 6.01 4.53 4.59
N LEU A 55 6.32 3.48 3.82
CA LEU A 55 7.11 3.55 2.58
C LEU A 55 6.43 2.68 1.52
N ILE A 56 6.26 3.22 0.32
CA ILE A 56 5.75 2.47 -0.84
C ILE A 56 6.67 2.72 -2.02
N LEU A 57 7.37 1.68 -2.48
CA LEU A 57 8.26 1.76 -3.62
C LEU A 57 7.55 1.44 -4.94
N GLN A 58 8.29 1.66 -6.04
CA GLN A 58 7.77 1.62 -7.39
C GLN A 58 7.12 0.28 -7.78
N GLY A 59 6.13 0.35 -8.66
CA GLY A 59 5.45 -0.82 -9.22
C GLY A 59 4.58 -1.61 -8.23
N SER A 60 4.41 -1.13 -6.99
CA SER A 60 3.62 -1.82 -5.97
C SER A 60 2.12 -1.65 -6.19
N ILE A 61 1.37 -2.71 -5.94
CA ILE A 61 -0.07 -2.78 -6.18
C ILE A 61 -0.78 -3.12 -4.87
N LEU A 62 -1.69 -2.24 -4.45
CA LEU A 62 -2.43 -2.36 -3.19
C LEU A 62 -3.92 -2.48 -3.45
N GLY A 63 -4.52 -3.55 -2.93
CA GLY A 63 -5.96 -3.72 -2.82
C GLY A 63 -6.70 -4.18 -4.07
N TYR A 64 -6.02 -4.91 -4.97
CA TYR A 64 -6.64 -5.39 -6.20
C TYR A 64 -7.83 -6.35 -5.98
N GLU A 65 -7.74 -7.27 -5.01
CA GLU A 65 -8.81 -8.25 -4.72
C GLU A 65 -9.77 -7.77 -3.61
N GLY A 66 -9.39 -6.76 -2.83
CA GLY A 66 -10.18 -6.19 -1.75
C GLY A 66 -9.45 -5.07 -1.03
N PRO A 67 -10.12 -4.32 -0.13
CA PRO A 67 -9.51 -3.19 0.56
C PRO A 67 -8.31 -3.64 1.39
N VAL A 68 -7.27 -2.82 1.38
CA VAL A 68 -6.08 -3.01 2.22
C VAL A 68 -6.02 -1.90 3.26
N THR A 69 -5.83 -2.28 4.52
CA THR A 69 -5.46 -1.33 5.58
C THR A 69 -4.01 -1.58 5.94
N ILE A 70 -3.17 -0.55 5.78
CA ILE A 70 -1.74 -0.60 6.09
C ILE A 70 -1.42 0.43 7.17
N GLU A 71 -0.64 0.02 8.16
CA GLU A 71 -0.13 0.90 9.20
C GLU A 71 1.39 0.72 9.33
N SER A 72 2.16 1.78 9.06
CA SER A 72 3.60 1.84 9.36
C SER A 72 4.46 0.74 8.68
N CYS A 73 4.05 0.24 7.50
CA CYS A 73 4.78 -0.80 6.77
C CYS A 73 5.82 -0.24 5.78
N GLN A 74 6.85 -1.06 5.49
CA GLN A 74 7.77 -0.83 4.37
C GLN A 74 7.39 -1.74 3.20
N ILE A 75 6.93 -1.15 2.10
CA ILE A 75 6.52 -1.87 0.89
C ILE A 75 7.61 -1.69 -0.18
N GLY A 76 8.37 -2.76 -0.42
CA GLY A 76 9.42 -2.84 -1.42
C GLY A 76 8.90 -2.77 -2.87
N PRO A 77 9.78 -2.80 -3.88
CA PRO A 77 9.38 -2.66 -5.27
C PRO A 77 8.56 -3.85 -5.76
N HIS A 78 7.55 -3.61 -6.59
CA HIS A 78 6.70 -4.65 -7.19
C HIS A 78 5.98 -5.56 -6.18
N VAL A 79 5.71 -5.07 -4.97
CA VAL A 79 4.95 -5.84 -3.97
C VAL A 79 3.46 -5.79 -4.30
N GLU A 80 2.79 -6.94 -4.16
CA GLU A 80 1.34 -7.06 -4.36
C GLU A 80 0.64 -7.41 -3.04
N LEU A 81 -0.03 -6.44 -2.41
CA LEU A 81 -0.91 -6.70 -1.27
C LEU A 81 -2.36 -6.69 -1.75
N LYS A 82 -2.98 -7.86 -1.87
CA LYS A 82 -4.25 -7.96 -2.60
C LYS A 82 -5.49 -7.60 -1.79
N GLY A 83 -5.45 -7.74 -0.46
CA GLY A 83 -6.55 -7.41 0.45
C GLY A 83 -6.22 -7.84 1.88
N GLY A 84 -6.61 -7.05 2.89
CA GLY A 84 -6.39 -7.41 4.30
C GLY A 84 -5.81 -6.31 5.18
N PHE A 85 -5.23 -6.70 6.31
CA PHE A 85 -4.67 -5.80 7.32
C PHE A 85 -3.19 -6.09 7.55
N PHE A 86 -2.35 -5.07 7.42
CA PHE A 86 -0.89 -5.17 7.52
C PHE A 86 -0.36 -4.08 8.45
N ARG A 87 0.38 -4.45 9.49
CA ARG A 87 0.89 -3.48 10.47
C ARG A 87 2.34 -3.76 10.81
N ASN A 88 3.17 -2.70 10.85
CA ASN A 88 4.56 -2.74 11.30
C ASN A 88 5.35 -3.91 10.70
N ALA A 89 5.23 -4.09 9.38
CA ALA A 89 5.84 -5.18 8.63
C ALA A 89 6.66 -4.68 7.43
N VAL A 90 7.59 -5.52 6.97
CA VAL A 90 8.47 -5.24 5.84
C VAL A 90 8.20 -6.25 4.74
N PHE A 91 7.94 -5.76 3.53
CA PHE A 91 7.70 -6.58 2.35
C PHE A 91 8.80 -6.27 1.33
N LEU A 92 9.67 -7.24 1.05
CA LEU A 92 10.74 -7.07 0.09
C LEU A 92 10.26 -7.30 -1.34
N LYS A 93 11.15 -7.07 -2.30
CA LYS A 93 10.85 -6.99 -3.73
C LYS A 93 10.02 -8.18 -4.22
N LYS A 94 8.97 -7.90 -5.02
CA LYS A 94 8.06 -8.91 -5.60
C LYS A 94 7.36 -9.83 -4.60
N SER A 95 7.42 -9.56 -3.29
CA SER A 95 6.64 -10.32 -2.33
C SER A 95 5.15 -10.06 -2.52
N SER A 96 4.30 -11.01 -2.14
CA SER A 96 2.85 -10.84 -2.31
C SER A 96 2.03 -11.51 -1.21
N MET A 97 0.87 -10.92 -0.92
CA MET A 97 -0.10 -11.45 0.04
C MET A 97 -1.48 -11.51 -0.61
N GLY A 98 -2.17 -12.64 -0.46
CA GLY A 98 -3.52 -12.84 -0.98
C GLY A 98 -4.58 -12.01 -0.24
N SER A 99 -5.81 -12.01 -0.76
CA SER A 99 -6.95 -11.40 -0.07
C SER A 99 -7.22 -12.08 1.29
N GLY A 100 -7.67 -11.29 2.26
CA GLY A 100 -7.94 -11.76 3.62
C GLY A 100 -6.70 -11.93 4.50
N ALA A 101 -5.54 -11.44 4.07
CA ALA A 101 -4.31 -11.52 4.84
C ALA A 101 -4.37 -10.70 6.13
N ASN A 102 -3.79 -11.23 7.21
CA ASN A 102 -3.55 -10.51 8.45
C ASN A 102 -2.07 -10.69 8.84
N VAL A 103 -1.28 -9.63 8.70
CA VAL A 103 0.16 -9.67 8.96
C VAL A 103 0.46 -8.87 10.23
N ARG A 104 1.10 -9.56 11.18
CA ARG A 104 1.44 -9.01 12.49
C ARG A 104 2.75 -8.23 12.44
N GLU A 105 2.90 -7.36 13.43
CA GLU A 105 4.12 -6.60 13.68
C GLU A 105 5.36 -7.49 13.77
N GLY A 106 6.47 -6.99 13.23
CA GLY A 106 7.76 -7.70 13.21
C GLY A 106 7.88 -8.73 12.09
N THR A 107 6.87 -8.86 11.22
CA THR A 107 6.94 -9.77 10.07
C THR A 107 7.80 -9.17 8.95
N ILE A 108 8.69 -10.00 8.38
CA ILE A 108 9.45 -9.71 7.16
C ILE A 108 9.07 -10.75 6.11
N LEU A 109 8.60 -10.30 4.94
CA LEU A 109 8.49 -11.15 3.75
C LEU A 109 9.69 -10.91 2.84
N GLU A 110 10.45 -11.97 2.60
CA GLU A 110 11.63 -11.92 1.74
C GLU A 110 11.26 -11.79 0.25
N GLU A 111 12.27 -11.50 -0.56
CA GLU A 111 12.08 -11.31 -2.00
C GLU A 111 11.38 -12.52 -2.62
N GLU A 112 10.43 -12.24 -3.52
CA GLU A 112 9.65 -13.24 -4.26
C GLU A 112 8.81 -14.20 -3.39
N SER A 113 8.74 -13.97 -2.06
CA SER A 113 7.91 -14.77 -1.15
C SER A 113 6.41 -14.46 -1.33
N SER A 114 5.57 -15.50 -1.30
CA SER A 114 4.12 -15.35 -1.47
C SER A 114 3.32 -15.98 -0.35
N GLY A 115 2.51 -15.18 0.35
CA GLY A 115 1.45 -15.64 1.25
C GLY A 115 0.13 -15.87 0.52
N ARG A 116 0.18 -16.56 -0.63
CA ARG A 116 -0.98 -16.95 -1.44
C ARG A 116 -0.66 -18.23 -2.24
N PRO A 117 -1.67 -18.93 -2.78
CA PRO A 117 -1.43 -20.02 -3.72
C PRO A 117 -0.63 -19.55 -4.95
N PRO A 118 0.19 -20.42 -5.57
CA PRO A 118 0.88 -20.10 -6.80
C PRO A 118 -0.11 -19.65 -7.88
N ARG A 119 0.29 -18.67 -8.71
CA ARG A 119 -0.50 -18.32 -9.89
C ARG A 119 -0.46 -19.52 -10.84
N LEU A 120 -1.63 -20.09 -11.15
CA LEU A 120 -1.81 -21.00 -12.28
C LEU A 120 -1.58 -20.27 -13.60
#